data_AF-A0A556TNA0-F1
#
_entry.id   AF-A0A556TNA0-F1
#
_cell.length_a   1.000
_cell.length_b   1.000
_cell.length_c   1.000
_cell.angle_alpha   90.00
_cell.angle_beta   90.00
_cell.angle_gamma   90.00
#
_symmetry.space_group_name_H-M   'P 1'
#
loop_
_entity.id
_entity.type
_entity.pdbx_description
1 polymer ?
#
loop_
_entity_poly.entity_id
_entity_poly.type
_entity_poly.pdbx_seq_one_letter_code
_entity_poly.pdbx_strand_id
1 'polypeptide(L)'
;MEKWRSLLMTRENRTTPSYVAFTDTERLIGDAAKNQVAMNPNNTVFDAKRLIGRKIDDPVVQSDMKHWPFQVISDGGKPKVQVEYKGEKKSFFPEEISSMVLVKMKEIAEAYLGQKVVTNAVITVPAYFNDSQRQATKDAGVISGLNVLRIINEPTAAAIAYGLDKGKKGERNVLIFDLGGGTFDVSILTIEDGIFEVKATAQEKQDKISEEDKKKVIERCNQAISWLENNQLAEKEEYEHELKELEKVCNPIITKLYQQGGMPAGSCGAQARAASGANSKGPTIEEVD
;
A
#
# COMPACT_ATOMS: atom_id res chain seq x y z
N MET A 1 27.00 -5.48 -6.30
CA MET A 1 25.72 -4.78 -6.51
C MET A 1 24.65 -5.83 -6.73
N GLU A 2 23.81 -6.08 -5.73
CA GLU A 2 22.63 -6.93 -5.91
C GLU A 2 21.56 -6.12 -6.65
N LYS A 3 21.23 -6.56 -7.88
CA LYS A 3 20.09 -6.03 -8.63
C LYS A 3 18.83 -6.61 -8.00
N TRP A 4 17.93 -5.75 -7.54
CA TRP A 4 16.55 -6.15 -7.23
C TRP A 4 15.93 -6.72 -8.51
N ARG A 5 15.59 -8.01 -8.52
CA ARG A 5 14.84 -8.64 -9.61
C ARG A 5 13.40 -8.80 -9.13
N SER A 6 12.46 -8.18 -9.84
CA SER A 6 11.05 -8.51 -9.67
C SER A 6 10.85 -9.98 -10.02
N LEU A 7 10.14 -10.72 -9.16
CA LEU A 7 9.91 -12.15 -9.35
C LEU A 7 8.84 -12.31 -10.43
N LEU A 8 9.29 -12.49 -11.68
CA LEU A 8 8.43 -12.77 -12.82
C LEU A 8 7.87 -14.20 -12.65
N MET A 9 6.67 -14.28 -12.08
CA MET A 9 5.81 -15.45 -12.25
C MET A 9 5.53 -15.65 -13.74
N THR A 10 5.26 -16.90 -14.16
CA THR A 10 5.07 -17.36 -15.55
C THR A 10 4.61 -16.25 -16.50
N ARG A 11 5.23 -16.12 -17.68
CA ARG A 11 5.15 -15.03 -18.69
C ARG A 11 3.83 -14.23 -18.83
N GLU A 12 2.69 -14.73 -18.36
CA GLU A 12 1.34 -14.17 -18.46
C GLU A 12 0.73 -13.59 -17.15
N ASN A 13 1.22 -13.89 -15.94
CA ASN A 13 0.61 -13.35 -14.70
C ASN A 13 1.68 -12.90 -13.69
N ARG A 14 1.92 -11.58 -13.56
CA ARG A 14 2.98 -11.00 -12.71
C ARG A 14 2.54 -10.69 -11.26
N THR A 15 1.26 -10.86 -10.95
CA THR A 15 0.67 -10.60 -9.64
C THR A 15 -0.21 -11.79 -9.24
N THR A 16 -0.36 -12.03 -7.94
CA THR A 16 -1.27 -13.06 -7.41
C THR A 16 -2.40 -12.36 -6.65
N PRO A 17 -3.68 -12.64 -6.98
CA PRO A 17 -4.80 -12.10 -6.22
C PRO A 17 -4.69 -12.43 -4.72
N SER A 18 -4.95 -11.45 -3.86
CA SER A 18 -5.01 -11.67 -2.40
C SER A 18 -6.36 -12.26 -1.99
N TYR A 19 -6.64 -13.47 -2.49
CA TYR A 19 -7.87 -14.23 -2.26
C TYR A 19 -7.54 -15.55 -1.58
N VAL A 20 -8.36 -15.94 -0.61
CA VAL A 20 -8.32 -17.25 0.05
C VAL A 20 -9.73 -17.82 0.06
N ALA A 21 -9.94 -18.97 -0.57
CA ALA A 21 -11.23 -19.66 -0.56
C ALA A 21 -11.14 -20.96 0.22
N PHE A 22 -12.19 -21.25 0.96
CA PHE A 22 -12.34 -22.46 1.77
C PHE A 22 -13.44 -23.33 1.14
N THR A 23 -13.12 -24.60 0.90
CA THR A 23 -14.05 -25.58 0.33
C THR A 23 -14.20 -26.79 1.26
N ASP A 24 -15.03 -27.76 0.88
CA ASP A 24 -15.19 -29.00 1.64
C ASP A 24 -13.94 -29.89 1.63
N THR A 25 -13.03 -29.68 0.67
CA THR A 25 -11.86 -30.54 0.45
C THR A 25 -10.55 -29.81 0.76
N GLU A 26 -10.45 -28.55 0.35
CA GLU A 26 -9.17 -27.85 0.28
C GLU A 26 -9.29 -26.35 0.50
N ARG A 27 -8.13 -25.70 0.65
CA ARG A 27 -8.01 -24.26 0.74
C ARG A 27 -7.30 -23.77 -0.52
N LEU A 28 -8.00 -22.93 -1.28
CA LEU A 28 -7.48 -22.33 -2.50
C LEU A 28 -6.92 -20.94 -2.18
N ILE A 29 -5.84 -20.55 -2.83
CA ILE A 29 -5.19 -19.25 -2.64
C ILE A 29 -4.81 -18.68 -4.01
N GLY A 30 -4.95 -17.37 -4.21
CA GLY A 30 -4.58 -16.72 -5.46
C GLY A 30 -5.62 -16.85 -6.56
N ASP A 31 -5.18 -17.08 -7.80
CA ASP A 31 -6.06 -17.19 -8.96
C ASP A 31 -7.13 -18.27 -8.80
N ALA A 32 -6.76 -19.43 -8.22
CA ALA A 32 -7.71 -20.51 -7.97
C ALA A 32 -8.85 -20.09 -7.03
N ALA A 33 -8.57 -19.28 -6.01
CA ALA A 33 -9.59 -18.74 -5.12
C ALA A 33 -10.44 -17.67 -5.82
N LYS A 34 -9.82 -16.76 -6.58
CA LYS A 34 -10.53 -15.70 -7.30
C LYS A 34 -11.48 -16.26 -8.36
N ASN A 35 -11.06 -17.27 -9.12
CA ASN A 35 -11.83 -17.81 -10.24
C ASN A 35 -13.15 -18.48 -9.82
N GLN A 36 -13.24 -18.98 -8.58
CA GLN A 36 -14.45 -19.63 -8.07
C GLN A 36 -15.32 -18.74 -7.17
N VAL A 37 -14.98 -17.45 -7.01
CA VAL A 37 -15.69 -16.52 -6.09
C VAL A 37 -17.19 -16.43 -6.38
N ALA A 38 -17.59 -16.52 -7.65
CA ALA A 38 -18.99 -16.47 -8.05
C ALA A 38 -19.80 -17.70 -7.58
N MET A 39 -19.14 -18.84 -7.40
CA MET A 39 -19.77 -20.11 -6.99
C MET A 39 -19.73 -20.31 -5.47
N ASN A 40 -18.78 -19.68 -4.77
CA ASN A 40 -18.58 -19.84 -3.32
C ASN A 40 -18.28 -18.49 -2.63
N PRO A 41 -19.14 -17.47 -2.77
CA PRO A 41 -18.83 -16.11 -2.34
C PRO A 41 -18.63 -15.99 -0.82
N ASN A 42 -19.43 -16.71 -0.02
CA ASN A 42 -19.43 -16.59 1.44
C ASN A 42 -18.18 -17.19 2.11
N ASN A 43 -17.49 -18.12 1.43
CA ASN A 43 -16.26 -18.75 1.92
C ASN A 43 -15.02 -18.33 1.13
N THR A 44 -15.14 -17.27 0.32
CA THR A 44 -14.03 -16.69 -0.44
C THR A 44 -13.68 -15.33 0.12
N VAL A 45 -12.59 -15.29 0.89
CA VAL A 45 -12.12 -14.11 1.61
C VAL A 45 -11.18 -13.31 0.71
N PHE A 46 -11.45 -12.01 0.63
CA PHE A 46 -10.60 -10.99 0.01
C PHE A 46 -10.59 -9.75 0.92
N ASP A 47 -9.80 -8.73 0.58
CA ASP A 47 -9.72 -7.49 1.37
C ASP A 47 -9.34 -7.65 2.85
N ALA A 48 -8.68 -8.76 3.23
CA ALA A 48 -8.20 -8.96 4.61
C ALA A 48 -7.29 -7.80 5.09
N LYS A 49 -6.57 -7.14 4.18
CA LYS A 49 -5.77 -5.92 4.45
C LYS A 49 -6.62 -4.76 4.99
N ARG A 50 -7.92 -4.70 4.71
CA ARG A 50 -8.84 -3.69 5.26
C ARG A 50 -9.20 -3.97 6.72
N LEU A 51 -9.12 -5.21 7.17
CA LEU A 51 -9.42 -5.65 8.54
C LEU A 51 -8.18 -5.70 9.45
N ILE A 52 -7.00 -5.93 8.88
CA ILE A 52 -5.77 -6.22 9.65
C ILE A 52 -5.43 -5.11 10.64
N GLY A 53 -5.16 -5.48 11.89
CA GLY A 53 -4.81 -4.58 12.99
C GLY A 53 -5.92 -3.61 13.45
N ARG A 54 -7.14 -3.73 12.93
CA ARG A 54 -8.31 -2.92 13.36
C ARG A 54 -9.13 -3.64 14.42
N LYS A 55 -10.02 -2.88 15.06
CA LYS A 55 -11.07 -3.42 15.94
C LYS A 55 -12.36 -3.60 15.17
N ILE A 56 -13.23 -4.50 15.65
CA ILE A 56 -14.51 -4.78 14.99
C ILE A 56 -15.42 -3.54 14.97
N ASP A 57 -15.34 -2.67 15.97
CA ASP A 57 -16.16 -1.46 16.14
C ASP A 57 -15.61 -0.24 15.39
N ASP A 58 -14.48 -0.38 14.69
CA ASP A 58 -13.94 0.67 13.83
C ASP A 58 -14.98 1.03 12.75
N PRO A 59 -15.37 2.32 12.59
CA PRO A 59 -16.34 2.75 11.60
C PRO A 59 -16.00 2.30 10.16
N VAL A 60 -14.71 2.20 9.83
CA VAL A 60 -14.25 1.70 8.53
C VAL A 60 -14.60 0.22 8.38
N VAL A 61 -14.35 -0.59 9.41
CA VAL A 61 -14.68 -2.02 9.42
C VAL A 61 -16.20 -2.20 9.33
N GLN A 62 -16.97 -1.46 10.11
CA GLN A 62 -18.44 -1.50 10.09
C GLN A 62 -19.03 -1.09 8.73
N SER A 63 -18.41 -0.13 8.04
CA SER A 63 -18.81 0.25 6.69
C SER A 63 -18.45 -0.84 5.68
N ASP A 64 -17.24 -1.39 5.74
CA ASP A 64 -16.73 -2.36 4.77
C ASP A 64 -17.47 -3.71 4.86
N MET A 65 -17.82 -4.14 6.07
CA MET A 65 -18.59 -5.37 6.32
C MET A 65 -19.94 -5.43 5.58
N LYS A 66 -20.52 -4.29 5.19
CA LYS A 66 -21.78 -4.23 4.43
C LYS A 66 -21.62 -4.63 2.97
N HIS A 67 -20.38 -4.68 2.48
CA HIS A 67 -20.06 -4.93 1.08
C HIS A 67 -19.41 -6.29 0.84
N TRP A 68 -19.05 -7.02 1.90
CA TRP A 68 -18.47 -8.35 1.77
C TRP A 68 -19.53 -9.45 1.84
N PRO A 69 -19.40 -10.52 1.02
CA PRO A 69 -20.29 -11.67 1.09
C PRO A 69 -20.00 -12.59 2.27
N PHE A 70 -18.75 -12.60 2.77
CA PHE A 70 -18.33 -13.41 3.91
C PHE A 70 -18.64 -12.73 5.24
N GLN A 71 -18.82 -13.53 6.29
CA GLN A 71 -19.16 -13.03 7.61
C GLN A 71 -17.92 -12.59 8.38
N VAL A 72 -18.01 -11.45 9.07
CA VAL A 72 -17.00 -11.00 10.05
C VAL A 72 -17.64 -10.98 11.43
N ILE A 73 -17.01 -11.63 12.40
CA ILE A 73 -17.44 -11.74 13.79
C ILE A 73 -16.45 -11.05 14.74
N SER A 74 -16.88 -10.75 15.96
CA SER A 74 -16.02 -10.24 17.03
C SER A 74 -15.47 -11.38 17.88
N ASP A 75 -14.16 -11.35 18.15
CA ASP A 75 -13.49 -12.15 19.17
C ASP A 75 -12.65 -11.22 20.05
N GLY A 76 -13.12 -10.97 21.28
CA GLY A 76 -12.46 -10.01 22.18
C GLY A 76 -12.33 -8.59 21.61
N GLY A 77 -13.26 -8.17 20.74
CA GLY A 77 -13.23 -6.87 20.06
C GLY A 77 -12.35 -6.83 18.79
N LYS A 78 -11.65 -7.92 18.46
CA LYS A 78 -10.93 -8.06 17.19
C LYS A 78 -11.82 -8.72 16.13
N PRO A 79 -11.75 -8.31 14.86
CA PRO A 79 -12.50 -8.95 13.80
C PRO A 79 -11.90 -10.33 13.47
N LYS A 80 -12.77 -11.32 13.22
CA LYS A 80 -12.41 -12.59 12.59
C LYS A 80 -13.34 -12.88 11.42
N VAL A 81 -12.80 -13.36 10.32
CA VAL A 81 -13.61 -13.84 9.19
C VAL A 81 -14.10 -15.25 9.53
N GLN A 82 -15.41 -15.47 9.46
CA GLN A 82 -16.04 -16.79 9.66
C GLN A 82 -16.40 -17.40 8.31
N VAL A 83 -15.98 -18.65 8.11
CA VAL A 83 -16.20 -19.43 6.88
C VAL A 83 -16.58 -20.86 7.23
N GLU A 84 -17.19 -21.58 6.30
CA GLU A 84 -17.32 -23.02 6.32
C GLU A 84 -16.12 -23.66 5.61
N TYR A 85 -15.46 -24.60 6.29
CA TYR A 85 -14.31 -25.31 5.77
C TYR A 85 -14.39 -26.77 6.21
N LYS A 86 -14.41 -27.69 5.24
CA LYS A 86 -14.55 -29.14 5.49
C LYS A 86 -15.78 -29.49 6.34
N GLY A 87 -16.92 -28.86 6.04
CA GLY A 87 -18.18 -29.04 6.78
C GLY A 87 -18.20 -28.48 8.22
N GLU A 88 -17.17 -27.72 8.62
CA GLU A 88 -17.11 -27.10 9.94
C GLU A 88 -17.01 -25.57 9.84
N LYS A 89 -17.66 -24.86 10.76
CA LYS A 89 -17.45 -23.42 10.91
C LYS A 89 -16.07 -23.15 11.49
N LYS A 90 -15.26 -22.39 10.77
CA LYS A 90 -13.94 -21.90 11.22
C LYS A 90 -13.94 -20.38 11.26
N SER A 91 -13.10 -19.82 12.11
CA SER A 91 -12.89 -18.38 12.19
C SER A 91 -11.41 -18.06 12.19
N PHE A 92 -11.01 -17.08 11.38
CA PHE A 92 -9.62 -16.70 11.19
C PHE A 92 -9.43 -15.21 11.42
N PHE A 93 -8.37 -14.83 12.10
CA PHE A 93 -7.93 -13.44 12.18
C PHE A 93 -7.44 -12.95 10.81
N PRO A 94 -7.52 -11.63 10.51
CA PRO A 94 -7.03 -11.07 9.25
C PRO A 94 -5.56 -11.38 8.96
N GLU A 95 -4.72 -11.42 9.99
CA GLU A 95 -3.30 -11.80 9.90
C GLU A 95 -3.11 -13.26 9.52
N GLU A 96 -4.00 -14.18 9.94
CA GLU A 96 -3.98 -15.58 9.51
C GLU A 96 -4.35 -15.69 8.02
N ILE A 97 -5.38 -14.97 7.56
CA ILE A 97 -5.75 -14.93 6.13
C ILE A 97 -4.60 -14.35 5.29
N SER A 98 -3.99 -13.26 5.75
CA SER A 98 -2.86 -12.61 5.09
C SER A 98 -1.63 -13.53 5.06
N SER A 99 -1.41 -14.32 6.12
CA SER A 99 -0.32 -15.32 6.16
C SER A 99 -0.49 -16.39 5.10
N MET A 100 -1.72 -16.81 4.78
CA MET A 100 -1.98 -17.79 3.72
C MET A 100 -1.57 -17.24 2.35
N VAL A 101 -1.85 -15.96 2.09
CA VAL A 101 -1.37 -15.27 0.88
C VAL A 101 0.16 -15.20 0.87
N LEU A 102 0.79 -14.88 2.01
CA LEU A 102 2.26 -14.83 2.10
C LEU A 102 2.93 -16.19 1.92
N VAL A 103 2.32 -17.28 2.41
CA VAL A 103 2.76 -18.66 2.12
C VAL A 103 2.75 -18.90 0.61
N LYS A 104 1.69 -18.49 -0.09
CA LYS A 104 1.64 -18.62 -1.55
C LYS A 104 2.75 -17.81 -2.24
N MET A 105 3.01 -16.58 -1.80
CA MET A 105 4.11 -15.77 -2.34
C MET A 105 5.48 -16.41 -2.07
N LYS A 106 5.67 -16.99 -0.89
CA LYS A 106 6.88 -17.72 -0.51
C LYS A 106 7.10 -18.94 -1.40
N GLU A 107 6.08 -19.78 -1.59
CA GLU A 107 6.15 -20.97 -2.47
C GLU A 107 6.55 -20.58 -3.90
N ILE A 108 6.04 -19.45 -4.40
CA ILE A 108 6.35 -19.01 -5.75
C ILE A 108 7.80 -18.48 -5.83
N ALA A 109 8.27 -17.77 -4.81
CA ALA A 109 9.67 -17.37 -4.71
C ALA A 109 10.61 -18.59 -4.63
N GLU A 110 10.26 -19.61 -3.84
CA GLU A 110 11.01 -20.88 -3.72
C GLU A 110 11.10 -21.60 -5.07
N ALA A 111 9.97 -21.73 -5.77
CA ALA A 111 9.91 -22.33 -7.10
C ALA A 111 10.78 -21.58 -8.12
N TYR A 112 10.73 -20.24 -8.11
CA TYR A 112 11.53 -19.42 -9.02
C TYR A 112 13.03 -19.51 -8.74
N LEU A 113 13.43 -19.50 -7.47
CA LEU A 113 14.83 -19.57 -7.06
C LEU A 113 15.42 -20.98 -7.18
N GLY A 114 14.58 -22.01 -7.33
CA GLY A 114 15.00 -23.41 -7.27
C GLY A 114 15.54 -23.79 -5.89
N GLN A 115 15.16 -23.05 -4.85
CA GLN A 115 15.61 -23.25 -3.47
C GLN A 115 14.45 -23.74 -2.61
N LYS A 116 14.76 -24.64 -1.68
CA LYS A 116 13.75 -25.27 -0.82
C LYS A 116 13.22 -24.35 0.27
N VAL A 117 13.91 -23.25 0.59
CA VAL A 117 13.57 -22.41 1.73
C VAL A 117 13.85 -20.93 1.42
N VAL A 118 12.80 -20.14 1.30
CA VAL A 118 12.88 -18.68 1.41
C VAL A 118 12.50 -18.30 2.84
N THR A 119 13.45 -17.72 3.58
CA THR A 119 13.23 -17.40 5.01
C THR A 119 13.10 -15.91 5.25
N ASN A 120 14.01 -15.10 4.70
CA ASN A 120 14.04 -13.67 5.00
C ASN A 120 13.16 -12.89 4.02
N ALA A 121 12.36 -11.96 4.53
CA ALA A 121 11.52 -11.09 3.71
C ALA A 121 11.45 -9.66 4.26
N VAL A 122 11.24 -8.70 3.35
CA VAL A 122 10.76 -7.36 3.66
C VAL A 122 9.33 -7.28 3.15
N ILE A 123 8.41 -6.81 3.99
CA ILE A 123 6.99 -6.70 3.63
C ILE A 123 6.62 -5.22 3.60
N THR A 124 5.93 -4.80 2.54
CA THR A 124 5.47 -3.42 2.38
C THR A 124 4.09 -3.22 3.01
N VAL A 125 3.85 -2.02 3.55
CA VAL A 125 2.53 -1.57 4.04
C VAL A 125 2.26 -0.15 3.59
N PRO A 126 1.00 0.29 3.53
CA PRO A 126 0.67 1.68 3.25
C PRO A 126 1.30 2.63 4.27
N ALA A 127 1.70 3.83 3.86
CA ALA A 127 2.39 4.76 4.74
C ALA A 127 1.54 5.20 5.95
N TYR A 128 0.21 5.28 5.80
CA TYR A 128 -0.72 5.64 6.88
C TYR A 128 -1.02 4.49 7.86
N PHE A 129 -0.50 3.27 7.65
CA PHE A 129 -0.70 2.18 8.60
C PHE A 129 -0.14 2.55 9.97
N ASN A 130 -0.96 2.40 11.01
CA ASN A 130 -0.54 2.59 12.39
C ASN A 130 0.24 1.37 12.92
N ASP A 131 0.76 1.48 14.15
CA ASP A 131 1.58 0.43 14.77
C ASP A 131 0.87 -0.92 14.90
N SER A 132 -0.43 -0.91 15.22
CA SER A 132 -1.23 -2.14 15.33
C SER A 132 -1.32 -2.86 13.98
N GLN A 133 -1.56 -2.13 12.89
CA GLN A 133 -1.64 -2.69 11.54
C GLN A 133 -0.28 -3.17 11.02
N ARG A 134 0.79 -2.42 11.31
CA ARG A 134 2.18 -2.83 11.02
C ARG A 134 2.55 -4.11 11.75
N GLN A 135 2.23 -4.19 13.04
CA GLN A 135 2.53 -5.37 13.85
C GLN A 135 1.73 -6.58 13.37
N ALA A 136 0.43 -6.44 13.13
CA ALA A 136 -0.39 -7.55 12.61
C ALA A 136 0.09 -8.03 11.22
N THR A 137 0.58 -7.12 10.36
CA THR A 137 1.19 -7.51 9.07
C THR A 137 2.51 -8.26 9.26
N LYS A 138 3.34 -7.84 10.23
CA LYS A 138 4.56 -8.56 10.61
C LYS A 138 4.21 -9.94 11.16
N ASP A 139 3.19 -10.05 11.99
CA ASP A 139 2.71 -11.31 12.56
C ASP A 139 2.24 -12.26 11.45
N ALA A 140 1.52 -11.76 10.44
CA ALA A 140 1.18 -12.55 9.25
C ALA A 140 2.42 -13.13 8.55
N GLY A 141 3.48 -12.34 8.43
CA GLY A 141 4.78 -12.81 7.92
C GLY A 141 5.38 -13.91 8.79
N VAL A 142 5.40 -13.74 10.11
CA VAL A 142 5.91 -14.75 11.05
C VAL A 142 5.09 -16.05 10.97
N ILE A 143 3.76 -15.97 10.93
CA ILE A 143 2.86 -17.12 10.79
C ILE A 143 3.13 -17.89 9.49
N SER A 144 3.46 -17.18 8.40
CA SER A 144 3.84 -17.79 7.12
C SER A 144 5.23 -18.46 7.10
N GLY A 145 5.96 -18.42 8.23
CA GLY A 145 7.31 -18.96 8.34
C GLY A 145 8.36 -18.08 7.67
N LEU A 146 8.14 -16.77 7.62
CA LEU A 146 9.11 -15.77 7.17
C LEU A 146 9.73 -15.05 8.38
N ASN A 147 11.04 -14.82 8.31
CA ASN A 147 11.74 -13.84 9.13
C ASN A 147 11.58 -12.44 8.48
N VAL A 148 10.68 -11.65 9.06
CA VAL A 148 10.39 -10.29 8.57
C VAL A 148 11.48 -9.32 9.03
N LEU A 149 12.44 -9.06 8.15
CA LEU A 149 13.58 -8.18 8.41
C LEU A 149 13.14 -6.74 8.68
N ARG A 150 12.15 -6.27 7.91
CA ARG A 150 11.60 -4.92 8.03
C ARG A 150 10.20 -4.84 7.44
N ILE A 151 9.37 -4.00 8.05
CA ILE A 151 8.17 -3.46 7.42
C ILE A 151 8.54 -2.08 6.87
N ILE A 152 8.35 -1.87 5.56
CA ILE A 152 8.62 -0.57 4.93
C ILE A 152 7.35 0.00 4.32
N ASN A 153 7.30 1.31 4.13
CA ASN A 153 6.16 1.93 3.47
C ASN A 153 6.19 1.59 1.97
N GLU A 154 5.03 1.29 1.40
CA GLU A 154 4.81 1.12 -0.05
C GLU A 154 5.40 2.30 -0.87
N PRO A 155 5.12 3.57 -0.55
CA PRO A 155 5.76 4.69 -1.25
C PRO A 155 7.28 4.69 -1.08
N THR A 156 7.81 4.36 0.09
CA THR A 156 9.27 4.26 0.26
C THR A 156 9.86 3.14 -0.59
N ALA A 157 9.19 1.99 -0.67
CA ALA A 157 9.61 0.88 -1.52
C ALA A 157 9.62 1.26 -3.00
N ALA A 158 8.60 1.98 -3.46
CA ALA A 158 8.56 2.54 -4.81
C ALA A 158 9.74 3.49 -5.05
N ALA A 159 9.98 4.46 -4.16
CA ALA A 159 11.13 5.37 -4.32
C ALA A 159 12.49 4.66 -4.34
N ILE A 160 12.67 3.58 -3.56
CA ILE A 160 13.86 2.72 -3.61
C ILE A 160 13.95 1.97 -4.95
N ALA A 161 12.83 1.48 -5.48
CA ALA A 161 12.79 0.75 -6.75
C ALA A 161 13.24 1.64 -7.93
N TYR A 162 12.88 2.92 -7.90
CA TYR A 162 13.36 3.94 -8.85
C TYR A 162 14.78 4.46 -8.54
N GLY A 163 15.43 3.97 -7.48
CA GLY A 163 16.79 4.36 -7.10
C GLY A 163 16.92 5.83 -6.70
N LEU A 164 15.83 6.45 -6.23
CA LEU A 164 15.79 7.88 -5.88
C LEU A 164 16.66 8.21 -4.64
N ASP A 165 17.05 7.18 -3.88
CA ASP A 165 17.99 7.22 -2.76
C ASP A 165 19.47 7.23 -3.18
N LYS A 166 19.79 6.90 -4.43
CA LYS A 166 21.18 6.64 -4.84
C LYS A 166 21.82 7.81 -5.57
N GLY A 167 23.05 8.11 -5.18
CA GLY A 167 24.03 8.81 -6.02
C GLY A 167 23.76 10.30 -6.25
N LYS A 168 22.77 10.88 -5.58
CA LYS A 168 22.44 12.29 -5.74
C LYS A 168 22.43 12.98 -4.37
N LYS A 169 23.11 14.13 -4.26
CA LYS A 169 23.24 14.93 -3.04
C LYS A 169 22.09 15.92 -2.92
N GLY A 170 21.64 16.19 -1.69
CA GLY A 170 20.62 17.18 -1.36
C GLY A 170 19.19 16.62 -1.26
N GLU A 171 18.36 17.39 -0.57
CA GLU A 171 16.94 17.11 -0.36
C GLU A 171 16.16 17.01 -1.67
N ARG A 172 15.32 15.97 -1.82
CA ARG A 172 14.31 15.88 -2.88
C ARG A 172 12.94 15.66 -2.31
N ASN A 173 11.96 16.31 -2.92
CA ASN A 173 10.56 15.98 -2.71
C ASN A 173 10.10 15.08 -3.85
N VAL A 174 9.51 13.93 -3.49
CA VAL A 174 9.03 12.89 -4.39
C VAL A 174 7.54 12.72 -4.14
N LEU A 175 6.73 12.93 -5.16
CA LEU A 175 5.32 12.56 -5.11
C LEU A 175 5.16 11.17 -5.71
N ILE A 176 4.47 10.31 -4.97
CA ILE A 176 4.16 8.95 -5.36
C ILE A 176 2.66 8.86 -5.53
N PHE A 177 2.28 8.42 -6.72
CA PHE A 177 0.91 8.23 -7.15
C PHE A 177 0.69 6.73 -7.39
N ASP A 178 -0.01 6.07 -6.47
CA ASP A 178 -0.33 4.65 -6.55
C ASP A 178 -1.84 4.48 -6.80
N LEU A 179 -2.18 4.06 -8.02
CA LEU A 179 -3.56 3.79 -8.43
C LEU A 179 -3.72 2.28 -8.66
N GLY A 180 -4.04 1.57 -7.58
CA GLY A 180 -4.36 0.14 -7.61
C GLY A 180 -5.82 -0.12 -8.01
N GLY A 181 -6.17 -1.39 -8.21
CA GLY A 181 -7.53 -1.81 -8.60
C GLY A 181 -8.61 -1.74 -7.51
N GLY A 182 -8.37 -0.98 -6.44
CA GLY A 182 -9.30 -0.90 -5.30
C GLY A 182 -8.93 0.17 -4.27
N THR A 183 -7.73 0.74 -4.35
CA THR A 183 -7.29 1.89 -3.57
C THR A 183 -6.57 2.88 -4.46
N PHE A 184 -6.71 4.15 -4.12
CA PHE A 184 -5.92 5.24 -4.67
C PHE A 184 -5.15 5.89 -3.53
N ASP A 185 -3.83 5.88 -3.63
CA ASP A 185 -2.92 6.32 -2.58
C ASP A 185 -1.95 7.37 -3.16
N VAL A 186 -1.89 8.55 -2.54
CA VAL A 186 -0.92 9.60 -2.88
C VAL A 186 -0.04 9.84 -1.67
N SER A 187 1.28 9.83 -1.86
CA SER A 187 2.25 10.12 -0.81
C SER A 187 3.30 11.12 -1.28
N ILE A 188 3.60 12.11 -0.44
CA ILE A 188 4.74 13.01 -0.65
C ILE A 188 5.85 12.57 0.30
N LEU A 189 7.01 12.25 -0.25
CA LEU A 189 8.21 11.90 0.48
C LEU A 189 9.25 12.99 0.33
N THR A 190 10.03 13.21 1.37
CA THR A 190 11.31 13.90 1.28
C THR A 190 12.42 12.86 1.39
N ILE A 191 13.41 12.92 0.51
CA ILE A 191 14.58 12.04 0.50
C ILE A 191 15.83 12.90 0.62
N GLU A 192 16.62 12.67 1.66
CA GLU A 192 17.90 13.36 1.88
C GLU A 192 18.93 12.35 2.42
N ASP A 193 20.08 12.24 1.73
CA ASP A 193 21.19 11.34 2.10
C ASP A 193 20.76 9.88 2.43
N GLY A 194 19.77 9.38 1.67
CA GLY A 194 19.22 8.03 1.82
C GLY A 194 18.20 7.87 2.95
N ILE A 195 17.87 8.94 3.66
CA ILE A 195 16.79 9.01 4.66
C ILE A 195 15.49 9.38 3.93
N PHE A 196 14.44 8.60 4.19
CA PHE A 196 13.11 8.83 3.63
C PHE A 196 12.17 9.32 4.73
N GLU A 197 11.54 10.46 4.50
CA GLU A 197 10.53 11.04 5.39
C GLU A 197 9.21 11.17 4.65
N VAL A 198 8.12 10.63 5.22
CA VAL A 198 6.78 10.82 4.67
C VAL A 198 6.24 12.16 5.16
N LYS A 199 5.99 13.10 4.25
CA LYS A 199 5.47 14.44 4.57
C LYS A 199 3.95 14.49 4.59
N ALA A 200 3.31 13.82 3.63
CA ALA A 200 1.86 13.78 3.53
C ALA A 200 1.41 12.48 2.86
N THR A 201 0.23 12.01 3.23
CA THR A 201 -0.43 10.85 2.62
C THR A 201 -1.92 11.09 2.51
N ALA A 202 -2.52 10.69 1.38
CA ALA A 202 -3.96 10.61 1.21
C ALA A 202 -4.31 9.24 0.62
N GLN A 203 -5.39 8.62 1.10
CA GLN A 203 -5.89 7.36 0.58
C GLN A 203 -7.40 7.45 0.35
N GLU A 204 -7.87 6.88 -0.75
CA GLU A 204 -9.29 6.65 -0.97
C GLU A 204 -9.64 5.30 -1.59
N LYS A 205 -10.91 4.91 -1.44
CA LYS A 205 -11.49 3.87 -2.29
C LYS A 205 -11.67 4.42 -3.70
N GLN A 206 -11.24 3.65 -4.70
CA GLN A 206 -11.29 4.08 -6.11
C GLN A 206 -12.71 4.47 -6.58
N ASP A 207 -13.75 3.90 -5.98
CA ASP A 207 -15.16 4.16 -6.32
C ASP A 207 -15.72 5.47 -5.73
N LYS A 208 -14.99 6.11 -4.81
CA LYS A 208 -15.42 7.36 -4.14
C LYS A 208 -14.88 8.64 -4.77
N ILE A 209 -13.90 8.53 -5.67
CA ILE A 209 -13.41 9.68 -6.43
C ILE A 209 -14.20 9.74 -7.74
N SER A 210 -14.78 10.90 -8.02
CA SER A 210 -15.46 11.13 -9.30
C SER A 210 -14.47 10.98 -10.46
N GLU A 211 -14.89 10.43 -11.59
CA GLU A 211 -14.03 10.35 -12.79
C GLU A 211 -13.51 11.73 -13.22
N GLU A 212 -14.26 12.79 -12.94
CA GLU A 212 -13.84 14.17 -13.17
C GLU A 212 -12.68 14.58 -12.26
N ASP A 213 -12.74 14.28 -10.96
CA ASP A 213 -11.66 14.58 -10.02
C ASP A 213 -10.42 13.71 -10.30
N LYS A 214 -10.58 12.43 -10.69
CA LYS A 214 -9.47 11.59 -11.18
C LYS A 214 -8.79 12.24 -12.37
N LYS A 215 -9.57 12.65 -13.37
CA LYS A 215 -9.04 13.30 -14.58
C LYS A 215 -8.29 14.59 -14.24
N LYS A 216 -8.83 15.42 -13.33
CA LYS A 216 -8.16 16.66 -12.89
C LYS A 216 -6.81 16.40 -12.21
N VAL A 217 -6.73 15.39 -11.33
CA VAL A 217 -5.46 15.04 -10.67
C VAL A 217 -4.47 14.51 -11.70
N ILE A 218 -4.88 13.58 -12.57
CA ILE A 218 -4.02 13.01 -13.60
C ILE A 218 -3.52 14.10 -14.56
N GLU A 219 -4.41 14.97 -15.03
CA GLU A 219 -4.05 16.06 -15.93
C GLU A 219 -3.07 17.04 -15.27
N ARG A 220 -3.30 17.40 -14.00
CA ARG A 220 -2.37 18.27 -13.27
C ARG A 220 -1.03 17.59 -13.00
N CYS A 221 -1.01 16.30 -12.70
CA CYS A 221 0.22 15.51 -12.58
C CYS A 221 1.00 15.52 -13.91
N ASN A 222 0.35 15.26 -15.04
CA ASN A 222 0.99 15.29 -16.36
C ASN A 222 1.52 16.68 -16.72
N GLN A 223 0.79 17.74 -16.36
CA GLN A 223 1.25 19.12 -16.53
C GLN A 223 2.48 19.42 -15.66
N ALA A 224 2.46 18.98 -14.40
CA ALA A 224 3.60 19.13 -13.51
C ALA A 224 4.81 18.36 -14.07
N ILE A 225 4.63 17.13 -14.55
CA ILE A 225 5.71 16.34 -15.15
C ILE A 225 6.27 17.04 -16.39
N SER A 226 5.42 17.42 -17.34
CA SER A 226 5.86 18.12 -18.55
C SER A 226 6.55 19.45 -18.24
N TRP A 227 6.07 20.18 -17.23
CA TRP A 227 6.76 21.38 -16.77
C TRP A 227 8.15 21.04 -16.26
N LEU A 228 8.27 20.02 -15.42
CA LEU A 228 9.55 19.65 -14.84
C LEU A 228 10.56 19.12 -15.88
N GLU A 229 10.10 18.42 -16.92
CA GLU A 229 10.93 17.98 -18.05
C GLU A 229 11.51 19.16 -18.85
N ASN A 230 10.71 20.21 -19.03
CA ASN A 230 11.10 21.40 -19.78
C ASN A 230 11.86 22.43 -18.93
N ASN A 231 11.83 22.28 -17.61
CA ASN A 231 12.37 23.24 -16.65
C ASN A 231 13.37 22.59 -15.69
N GLN A 232 14.31 21.80 -16.22
CA GLN A 232 15.34 21.07 -15.44
C GLN A 232 16.38 21.98 -14.74
N LEU A 233 16.44 23.26 -15.13
CA LEU A 233 17.36 24.25 -14.56
C LEU A 233 16.60 25.34 -13.77
N ALA A 234 15.33 25.11 -13.44
CA ALA A 234 14.52 26.06 -12.70
C ALA A 234 15.10 26.34 -11.31
N GLU A 235 14.84 27.52 -10.79
CA GLU A 235 15.22 27.90 -9.44
C GLU A 235 14.30 27.23 -8.41
N LYS A 236 14.76 27.17 -7.15
CA LYS A 236 14.03 26.49 -6.07
C LYS A 236 12.61 27.04 -5.92
N GLU A 237 12.47 28.34 -6.04
CA GLU A 237 11.23 29.10 -5.93
C GLU A 237 10.21 28.69 -7.00
N GLU A 238 10.67 28.32 -8.20
CA GLU A 238 9.82 27.88 -9.30
C GLU A 238 9.31 26.45 -9.08
N TYR A 239 10.15 25.55 -8.57
CA TYR A 239 9.71 24.22 -8.14
C TYR A 239 8.70 24.29 -6.99
N GLU A 240 8.93 25.18 -6.01
CA GLU A 240 7.99 25.40 -4.91
C GLU A 240 6.65 25.97 -5.41
N HIS A 241 6.69 26.83 -6.44
CA HIS A 241 5.49 27.33 -7.09
C HIS A 241 4.71 26.19 -7.75
N GLU A 242 5.36 25.36 -8.57
CA GLU A 242 4.66 24.24 -9.22
C GLU A 242 4.13 23.21 -8.23
N LEU A 243 4.86 22.94 -7.16
CA LEU A 243 4.37 22.10 -6.06
C LEU A 243 3.10 22.71 -5.45
N LYS A 244 3.09 24.02 -5.16
CA LYS A 244 1.88 24.71 -4.66
C LYS A 244 0.72 24.64 -5.65
N GLU A 245 0.98 24.76 -6.95
CA GLU A 245 -0.06 24.64 -7.98
C GLU A 245 -0.59 23.20 -8.11
N LEU A 246 0.26 22.18 -7.89
CA LEU A 246 -0.18 20.79 -7.83
C LEU A 246 -1.02 20.56 -6.57
N GLU A 247 -0.53 21.02 -5.41
CA GLU A 247 -1.24 21.01 -4.14
C GLU A 247 -2.58 21.75 -4.21
N LYS A 248 -2.70 22.86 -4.95
CA LYS A 248 -3.98 23.58 -5.12
C LYS A 248 -5.05 22.74 -5.81
N VAL A 249 -4.68 21.78 -6.65
CA VAL A 249 -5.62 20.85 -7.30
C VAL A 249 -5.85 19.63 -6.41
N CYS A 250 -4.79 19.08 -5.84
CA CYS A 250 -4.87 17.89 -5.00
C CYS A 250 -5.57 18.18 -3.65
N ASN A 251 -5.26 19.27 -2.97
CA ASN A 251 -5.76 19.58 -1.62
C ASN A 251 -7.28 19.74 -1.54
N PRO A 252 -7.98 20.42 -2.47
CA PRO A 252 -9.45 20.49 -2.44
C PRO A 252 -10.09 19.12 -2.68
N ILE A 253 -9.49 18.29 -3.53
CA ILE A 253 -9.95 16.93 -3.79
C ILE A 253 -9.73 16.12 -2.51
N ILE A 254 -8.52 16.11 -1.96
CA ILE A 254 -8.16 15.51 -0.66
C ILE A 254 -9.09 16.02 0.46
N THR A 255 -9.44 17.30 0.49
CA THR A 255 -10.33 17.88 1.52
C THR A 255 -11.79 17.47 1.34
N LYS A 256 -12.30 17.46 0.10
CA LYS A 256 -13.63 16.90 -0.21
C LYS A 256 -13.70 15.42 0.19
N LEU A 257 -12.60 14.71 0.01
CA LEU A 257 -12.42 13.32 0.42
C LEU A 257 -12.44 13.18 1.96
N TYR A 258 -11.70 14.01 2.70
CA TYR A 258 -11.75 14.07 4.17
C TYR A 258 -13.13 14.47 4.73
N GLN A 259 -13.87 15.37 4.07
CA GLN A 259 -15.19 15.83 4.52
C GLN A 259 -16.30 14.80 4.29
N GLN A 260 -16.14 13.89 3.33
CA GLN A 260 -17.07 12.78 3.10
C GLN A 260 -16.77 11.53 3.96
N GLY A 261 -15.58 11.45 4.57
CA GLY A 261 -15.15 10.40 5.50
C GLY A 261 -14.86 10.95 6.89
N GLY A 262 -15.89 11.31 7.65
CA GLY A 262 -15.71 12.00 8.93
C GLY A 262 -14.85 11.25 9.96
N MET A 263 -13.67 11.81 10.28
CA MET A 263 -13.01 11.77 11.60
C MET A 263 -11.89 12.85 11.71
N PRO A 264 -11.53 13.30 12.93
CA PRO A 264 -10.98 14.64 13.17
C PRO A 264 -9.46 14.79 13.01
N ALA A 265 -9.05 15.99 12.62
CA ALA A 265 -7.65 16.43 12.57
C ALA A 265 -7.02 16.49 13.97
N GLY A 266 -5.90 15.80 14.18
CA GLY A 266 -5.21 15.75 15.48
C GLY A 266 -3.71 15.48 15.39
N SER A 267 -2.95 16.57 15.22
CA SER A 267 -1.58 16.83 15.72
C SER A 267 -0.55 15.68 15.71
N CYS A 268 0.38 15.71 14.76
CA CYS A 268 1.67 15.03 14.84
C CYS A 268 2.76 16.01 14.41
N GLY A 269 3.02 17.04 15.23
CA GLY A 269 4.01 18.05 14.94
C GLY A 269 4.63 18.62 16.21
N ALA A 270 5.70 17.99 16.69
CA ALA A 270 6.79 18.64 17.41
C ALA A 270 7.79 17.59 17.91
N GLN A 271 8.90 17.41 17.20
CA GLN A 271 10.24 17.26 17.78
C GLN A 271 11.25 16.99 16.67
N ALA A 272 11.98 18.05 16.27
CA ALA A 272 13.38 18.06 15.84
C ALA A 272 13.66 19.37 15.08
N ARG A 273 13.69 20.49 15.80
CA ARG A 273 14.29 21.73 15.31
C ARG A 273 15.60 21.93 16.07
N ALA A 274 16.73 21.67 15.42
CA ALA A 274 17.99 22.35 15.68
C ALA A 274 18.98 22.08 14.55
N ALA A 275 19.65 23.15 14.12
CA ALA A 275 20.80 23.23 13.21
C ALA A 275 20.51 23.26 11.68
N SER A 276 20.46 24.50 11.22
CA SER A 276 20.56 25.00 9.84
C SER A 276 21.91 24.70 9.15
N GLY A 277 21.89 24.58 7.82
CA GLY A 277 23.07 24.77 6.97
C GLY A 277 22.85 24.44 5.49
N ALA A 278 22.69 25.47 4.66
CA ALA A 278 22.41 25.43 3.22
C ALA A 278 23.40 24.64 2.34
N ASN A 279 22.91 23.89 1.33
CA ASN A 279 23.10 24.16 -0.11
C ASN A 279 22.42 23.09 -1.00
N SER A 280 21.59 23.51 -1.95
CA SER A 280 20.66 22.69 -2.75
C SER A 280 21.20 22.26 -4.12
N LYS A 281 20.76 21.08 -4.60
CA LYS A 281 20.59 20.78 -6.03
C LYS A 281 19.29 19.99 -6.24
N GLY A 282 18.45 20.49 -7.15
CA GLY A 282 17.04 20.15 -7.31
C GLY A 282 16.72 18.73 -7.80
N PRO A 283 15.43 18.34 -7.73
CA PRO A 283 14.95 17.00 -8.06
C PRO A 283 14.93 16.72 -9.57
N THR A 284 15.00 15.44 -9.92
CA THR A 284 14.97 14.91 -11.30
C THR A 284 13.71 14.08 -11.47
N ILE A 285 13.08 14.12 -12.65
CA ILE A 285 11.88 13.33 -12.99
C ILE A 285 12.18 12.35 -14.09
N GLU A 286 11.69 11.14 -13.91
CA GLU A 286 11.76 10.03 -14.86
C GLU A 286 10.39 9.34 -14.87
N GLU A 287 9.64 9.48 -15.97
CA GLU A 287 8.43 8.70 -16.27
C GLU A 287 8.82 7.30 -16.78
N VAL A 288 7.99 6.28 -16.50
CA VAL A 288 8.11 4.96 -17.16
C VAL A 288 6.72 4.38 -17.40
N ASP A 289 6.50 3.96 -18.66
CA ASP A 289 5.33 3.23 -19.20
C ASP A 289 5.00 1.91 -18.46
#